data_AF-A0A958CH23-F1
#
_entry.id   AF-A0A958CH23-F1
#
_cell.length_a   1.000
_cell.length_b   1.000
_cell.length_c   1.000
_cell.angle_alpha   90.00
_cell.angle_beta   90.00
_cell.angle_gamma   90.00
#
_symmetry.space_group_name_H-M   'P 1'
#
loop_
_entity.id
_entity.type
_entity.pdbx_description
1 polymer ?
#
loop_
_entity_poly.entity_id
_entity_poly.type
_entity_poly.pdbx_seq_one_letter_code
_entity_poly.pdbx_strand_id
1 'polypeptide(L)'
;MSTIILAIAMTWFGILSIPAPRNLPPVAVNDEVFVGGYTNYLEIPVFANDYDPEGQPIEVIALGTVYLGKAELLEGGAVGVSPVYPTDRDPDHYKPVLIAHGTYIISDGLLTSTGHWYVWH
;
A
#
# COMPACT_ATOMS: atom_id res chain seq x y z
N MET A 1 -33.09 65.77 -23.38
CA MET A 1 -32.17 65.09 -24.32
C MET A 1 -31.48 63.96 -23.55
N SER A 2 -31.23 62.85 -24.23
CA SER A 2 -31.12 61.47 -23.72
C SER A 2 -30.12 61.22 -22.57
N THR A 3 -30.53 60.42 -21.58
CA THR A 3 -29.66 59.81 -20.58
C THR A 3 -29.12 58.48 -21.13
N ILE A 4 -27.80 58.36 -21.28
CA ILE A 4 -27.12 57.12 -21.67
C ILE A 4 -27.04 56.21 -20.45
N ILE A 5 -27.73 55.07 -20.47
CA ILE A 5 -27.51 53.98 -19.50
C ILE A 5 -26.37 53.13 -20.06
N LEU A 6 -25.22 53.14 -19.36
CA LEU A 6 -24.12 52.24 -19.65
C LEU A 6 -24.48 50.85 -19.11
N ALA A 7 -24.95 49.95 -19.98
CA ALA A 7 -25.09 48.55 -19.63
C ALA A 7 -23.69 47.93 -19.56
N ILE A 8 -23.21 47.66 -18.35
CA ILE A 8 -22.00 46.86 -18.15
C ILE A 8 -22.36 45.43 -18.52
N ALA A 9 -21.87 44.96 -19.67
CA ALA A 9 -21.90 43.54 -19.99
C ALA A 9 -20.95 42.81 -19.03
N MET A 10 -21.52 42.28 -17.95
CA MET A 10 -20.81 41.42 -17.02
C MET A 10 -20.63 40.08 -17.72
N THR A 11 -19.51 39.92 -18.45
CA THR A 11 -19.14 38.63 -19.03
C THR A 11 -18.92 37.65 -17.90
N TRP A 12 -19.87 36.74 -17.71
CA TRP A 12 -19.76 35.62 -16.79
C TRP A 12 -18.55 34.79 -17.21
N PHE A 13 -17.44 34.89 -16.47
CA PHE A 13 -16.38 33.89 -16.53
C PHE A 13 -16.97 32.61 -15.92
N GLY A 14 -17.66 31.82 -16.75
CA GLY A 14 -17.96 30.44 -16.41
C GLY A 14 -16.64 29.74 -16.24
N ILE A 15 -16.17 29.60 -15.00
CA ILE A 15 -15.03 28.75 -14.69
C ILE A 15 -15.45 27.36 -15.16
N LEU A 16 -14.84 26.87 -16.24
CA LEU A 16 -15.04 25.50 -16.67
C LEU A 16 -14.49 24.62 -15.54
N SER A 17 -15.39 24.15 -14.68
CA SER A 17 -15.11 23.08 -13.73
C SER A 17 -14.93 21.82 -14.57
N ILE A 18 -13.72 21.58 -15.07
CA ILE A 18 -13.35 20.28 -15.62
C ILE A 18 -13.37 19.33 -14.41
N PRO A 19 -14.29 18.35 -14.33
CA PRO A 19 -14.27 17.40 -13.23
C PRO A 19 -12.91 16.69 -13.27
N ALA A 20 -12.24 16.61 -12.12
CA ALA A 20 -11.00 15.86 -12.04
C ALA A 20 -11.26 14.41 -12.51
N PRO A 21 -10.28 13.75 -13.19
CA PRO A 21 -10.37 12.33 -13.44
C PRO A 21 -10.72 11.61 -12.14
N ARG A 22 -11.63 10.63 -12.21
CA ARG A 22 -11.98 9.85 -11.03
C ARG A 22 -10.73 9.08 -10.58
N ASN A 23 -10.26 9.36 -9.38
CA ASN A 23 -9.18 8.63 -8.73
C ASN A 23 -9.70 7.29 -8.18
N LEU A 24 -9.05 6.18 -8.52
CA LEU A 24 -9.28 4.87 -7.92
C LEU A 24 -8.34 4.66 -6.74
N PRO A 25 -8.70 3.82 -5.76
CA PRO A 25 -7.76 3.47 -4.71
C PRO A 25 -6.59 2.64 -5.29
N PRO A 26 -5.41 2.68 -4.65
CA PRO A 26 -4.31 1.83 -5.06
C PRO A 26 -4.67 0.35 -4.90
N VAL A 27 -4.02 -0.50 -5.69
CA VAL A 27 -4.20 -1.95 -5.70
C VAL A 27 -3.02 -2.58 -4.97
N ALA A 28 -3.32 -3.16 -3.80
CA ALA A 28 -2.36 -3.95 -3.06
C ALA A 28 -2.48 -5.43 -3.45
N VAL A 29 -1.36 -6.09 -3.70
CA VAL A 29 -1.28 -7.51 -4.07
C VAL A 29 -0.47 -8.24 -3.01
N ASN A 30 -0.90 -9.46 -2.64
CA ASN A 30 -0.24 -10.20 -1.58
C ASN A 30 1.24 -10.47 -1.88
N ASP A 31 2.07 -10.32 -0.85
CA ASP A 31 3.50 -10.63 -0.86
C ASP A 31 3.76 -11.99 -0.22
N GLU A 32 4.57 -12.83 -0.87
CA GLU A 32 4.97 -14.13 -0.33
C GLU A 32 6.48 -14.31 -0.38
N VAL A 33 7.08 -14.69 0.74
CA VAL A 33 8.52 -15.00 0.84
C VAL A 33 8.71 -16.40 1.40
N PHE A 34 9.56 -17.19 0.75
CA PHE A 34 9.97 -18.52 1.20
C PHE A 34 11.42 -18.50 1.66
N VAL A 35 11.68 -18.92 2.90
CA VAL A 35 13.04 -18.98 3.47
C VAL A 35 13.49 -20.42 3.65
N GLY A 36 14.59 -20.80 3.00
CA GLY A 36 15.11 -22.18 3.05
C GLY A 36 15.79 -22.57 4.37
N GLY A 37 15.87 -21.66 5.35
CA GLY A 37 16.57 -21.87 6.62
C GLY A 37 16.04 -20.95 7.71
N TYR A 38 16.64 -21.06 8.90
CA TYR A 38 16.39 -20.10 9.97
C TYR A 38 17.00 -18.75 9.61
N THR A 39 16.16 -17.73 9.53
CA THR A 39 16.55 -16.33 9.41
C THR A 39 15.98 -15.54 10.57
N ASN A 40 16.79 -14.64 11.13
CA ASN A 40 16.34 -13.76 12.20
C ASN A 40 15.68 -12.50 11.66
N TYR A 41 15.95 -12.15 10.40
CA TYR A 41 15.47 -10.92 9.78
C TYR A 41 15.38 -11.09 8.25
N LEU A 42 14.37 -10.50 7.63
CA LEU A 42 14.26 -10.34 6.18
C LEU A 42 13.50 -9.06 5.83
N GLU A 43 13.65 -8.58 4.60
CA GLU A 43 12.91 -7.44 4.07
C GLU A 43 11.95 -7.90 2.98
N ILE A 44 10.70 -7.41 3.02
CA ILE A 44 9.67 -7.68 2.03
C ILE A 44 9.47 -6.42 1.19
N PRO A 45 9.83 -6.44 -0.12
CA PRO A 45 9.68 -5.29 -1.00
C PRO A 45 8.23 -5.21 -1.54
N VAL A 46 7.34 -4.56 -0.80
CA VAL A 46 5.89 -4.54 -1.09
C VAL A 46 5.53 -3.85 -2.42
N PHE A 47 6.34 -2.90 -2.89
CA PHE A 47 6.11 -2.25 -4.18
C PHE A 47 6.43 -3.13 -5.40
N ALA A 48 6.79 -4.40 -5.21
CA ALA A 48 7.11 -5.30 -6.32
C ALA A 48 5.89 -5.60 -7.21
N ASN A 49 4.68 -5.59 -6.63
CA ASN A 49 3.42 -5.93 -7.30
C ASN A 49 2.25 -4.99 -6.93
N ASP A 50 2.45 -4.06 -6.02
CA ASP A 50 1.49 -2.99 -5.73
C ASP A 50 1.55 -1.87 -6.76
N TYR A 51 0.40 -1.29 -7.09
CA TYR A 51 0.32 -0.20 -8.05
C TYR A 51 -0.92 0.67 -7.89
N ASP A 52 -0.84 1.90 -8.37
CA ASP A 52 -2.01 2.76 -8.58
C ASP A 52 -2.57 2.56 -10.00
N PRO A 53 -3.90 2.36 -10.19
CA PRO A 53 -4.49 2.17 -11.52
C PRO A 53 -4.26 3.32 -12.51
N GLU A 54 -4.13 4.54 -12.00
CA GLU A 54 -3.84 5.74 -12.77
C GLU A 54 -2.32 5.98 -12.94
N GLY A 55 -1.49 5.14 -12.32
CA GLY A 55 -0.04 5.26 -12.33
C GLY A 55 0.51 6.35 -11.42
N GLN A 56 -0.27 6.83 -10.45
CA GLN A 56 0.22 7.76 -9.45
C GLN A 56 1.25 7.10 -8.52
N PRO A 57 2.18 7.89 -7.95
CA PRO A 57 3.05 7.39 -6.88
C PRO A 57 2.23 6.89 -5.70
N ILE A 58 2.65 5.76 -5.12
CA ILE A 58 2.08 5.20 -3.91
C ILE A 58 3.13 5.16 -2.79
N GLU A 59 2.67 5.26 -1.55
CA GLU A 59 3.49 5.18 -0.35
C GLU A 59 2.89 4.17 0.64
N VAL A 60 3.74 3.42 1.34
CA VAL A 60 3.30 2.67 2.52
C VAL A 60 3.25 3.63 3.69
N ILE A 61 2.06 3.84 4.25
CA ILE A 61 1.83 4.84 5.30
C ILE A 61 1.73 4.22 6.70
N ALA A 62 1.49 2.91 6.79
CA ALA A 62 1.38 2.21 8.07
C ALA A 62 1.53 0.70 7.93
N LEU A 63 1.98 0.06 9.00
CA LEU A 63 1.76 -1.37 9.22
C LEU A 63 0.42 -1.61 9.92
N GLY A 64 -0.21 -2.72 9.58
CA GLY A 64 -1.36 -3.23 10.31
C GLY A 64 -0.97 -4.27 11.35
N THR A 65 -1.82 -5.26 11.55
CA THR A 65 -1.58 -6.31 12.55
C THR A 65 -0.50 -7.27 12.07
N VAL A 66 0.38 -7.67 12.99
CA VAL A 66 1.46 -8.62 12.77
C VAL A 66 1.22 -9.86 13.60
N TYR A 67 1.41 -11.03 13.00
CA TYR A 67 1.26 -12.33 13.61
C TYR A 67 2.54 -13.14 13.44
N LEU A 68 2.83 -14.00 14.44
CA LEU A 68 3.97 -14.93 14.44
C LEU A 68 5.33 -14.22 14.25
N GLY A 69 5.51 -13.01 14.80
CA GLY A 69 6.74 -12.26 14.56
C GLY A 69 6.67 -10.84 15.04
N LYS A 70 7.64 -10.05 14.58
CA LYS A 70 7.63 -8.60 14.63
C LYS A 70 7.84 -8.06 13.23
N ALA A 71 7.27 -6.88 12.97
CA ALA A 71 7.54 -6.15 11.74
C ALA A 71 7.76 -4.67 12.03
N GLU A 72 8.55 -4.04 11.17
CA GLU A 72 8.82 -2.60 11.16
C GLU A 72 8.71 -2.07 9.73
N LEU A 73 8.24 -0.83 9.59
CA LEU A 73 8.22 -0.14 8.31
C LEU A 73 9.59 0.49 8.08
N LEU A 74 10.22 0.17 6.95
CA LEU A 74 11.53 0.69 6.58
C LEU A 74 11.41 1.93 5.70
N GLU A 75 12.48 2.72 5.66
CA GLU A 75 12.62 3.80 4.70
C GLU A 75 12.53 3.23 3.27
N GLY A 76 11.74 3.85 2.41
CA GLY A 76 11.47 3.35 1.06
C GLY A 76 10.32 2.32 0.97
N GLY A 77 9.60 2.06 2.06
CA GLY A 77 8.31 1.35 2.05
C GLY A 77 8.39 -0.17 2.19
N ALA A 78 9.59 -0.76 2.29
CA ALA A 78 9.71 -2.18 2.58
C ALA A 78 9.27 -2.54 4.01
N VAL A 79 8.86 -3.79 4.22
CA VAL A 79 8.53 -4.32 5.55
C VAL A 79 9.68 -5.18 6.05
N GLY A 80 10.35 -4.74 7.13
CA GLY A 80 11.35 -5.53 7.84
C GLY A 80 10.67 -6.51 8.78
N VAL A 81 10.99 -7.81 8.70
CA VAL A 81 10.30 -8.88 9.45
C VAL A 81 11.30 -9.73 10.24
N SER A 82 11.01 -9.90 11.53
CA SER A 82 11.66 -10.89 12.40
C SER A 82 10.68 -12.02 12.71
N PRO A 83 10.75 -13.18 12.01
CA PRO A 83 9.76 -14.24 12.13
C PRO A 83 9.95 -15.08 13.40
N VAL A 84 8.89 -15.77 13.83
CA VAL A 84 8.91 -16.74 14.93
C VAL A 84 8.76 -18.14 14.38
N TYR A 85 9.75 -18.99 14.64
CA TYR A 85 9.71 -20.38 14.24
C TYR A 85 8.97 -21.25 15.25
N PRO A 86 8.15 -22.22 14.80
CA PRO A 86 7.58 -23.23 15.66
C PRO A 86 8.68 -24.02 16.38
N THR A 87 8.46 -24.28 17.67
CA THR A 87 9.39 -25.03 18.53
C THR A 87 9.23 -26.54 18.37
N ASP A 88 8.07 -26.99 17.91
CA ASP A 88 7.67 -28.37 17.64
C ASP A 88 7.78 -28.67 16.14
N ARG A 89 9.00 -28.60 15.61
CA ARG A 89 9.22 -29.10 14.25
C ARG A 89 9.08 -30.61 14.26
N ASP A 90 7.96 -31.09 13.77
CA ASP A 90 7.84 -32.46 13.32
C ASP A 90 8.85 -32.67 12.17
N PRO A 91 9.85 -33.56 12.36
CA PRO A 91 10.91 -33.78 11.39
C PRO A 91 10.42 -34.33 10.04
N ASP A 92 9.16 -34.76 9.95
CA ASP A 92 8.52 -35.22 8.72
C ASP A 92 7.69 -34.13 7.98
N HIS A 93 7.81 -32.85 8.38
CA HIS A 93 7.13 -31.75 7.69
C HIS A 93 7.76 -31.43 6.32
N TYR A 94 7.25 -32.07 5.26
CA TYR A 94 7.56 -31.76 3.86
C TYR A 94 6.76 -30.55 3.30
N LYS A 95 6.02 -29.83 4.13
CA LYS A 95 5.20 -28.68 3.70
C LYS A 95 5.72 -27.38 4.28
N PRO A 96 5.70 -26.27 3.50
CA PRO A 96 6.03 -24.95 4.02
C PRO A 96 5.14 -24.60 5.22
N VAL A 97 5.76 -24.09 6.28
CA VAL A 97 5.10 -23.63 7.48
C VAL A 97 5.05 -22.11 7.48
N LEU A 98 3.89 -21.52 7.77
CA LEU A 98 3.77 -20.08 7.93
C LEU A 98 4.45 -19.65 9.23
N ILE A 99 5.45 -18.78 9.12
CA ILE A 99 6.29 -18.37 10.26
C ILE A 99 6.19 -16.87 10.58
N ALA A 100 5.55 -16.07 9.73
CA ALA A 100 5.14 -14.69 10.02
C ALA A 100 4.12 -14.24 8.97
N HIS A 101 3.15 -13.40 9.37
CA HIS A 101 2.32 -12.70 8.39
C HIS A 101 1.74 -11.41 9.00
N GLY A 102 1.29 -10.51 8.14
CA GLY A 102 0.65 -9.28 8.57
C GLY A 102 0.09 -8.48 7.43
N THR A 103 -0.24 -7.22 7.72
CA THR A 103 -0.74 -6.26 6.72
C THR A 103 0.04 -4.96 6.72
N TYR A 104 -0.06 -4.22 5.63
CA TYR A 104 0.36 -2.82 5.51
C TYR A 104 -0.71 -2.03 4.77
N ILE A 105 -0.60 -0.70 4.81
CA ILE A 105 -1.52 0.22 4.14
C ILE A 105 -0.73 1.05 3.13
N ILE A 106 -1.14 0.99 1.86
CA ILE A 106 -0.64 1.86 0.79
C ILE A 106 -1.62 3.00 0.53
N SER A 107 -1.09 4.15 0.11
CA SER A 107 -1.83 5.38 -0.18
C SER A 107 -1.30 6.06 -1.44
N ASP A 108 -2.19 6.62 -2.23
CA ASP A 108 -1.87 7.56 -3.33
C ASP A 108 -1.94 9.05 -2.88
N GLY A 109 -2.12 9.27 -1.56
CA GLY A 109 -2.31 10.58 -0.95
C GLY A 109 -3.79 11.02 -0.80
N LEU A 110 -4.73 10.29 -1.41
CA LEU A 110 -6.17 10.56 -1.38
C LEU A 110 -6.98 9.35 -0.88
N LEU A 111 -6.63 8.16 -1.33
CA LEU A 111 -7.28 6.89 -1.05
C LEU A 111 -6.25 5.86 -0.59
N THR A 112 -6.73 4.84 0.11
CA THR A 112 -5.86 3.80 0.67
C THR A 112 -6.33 2.41 0.32
N SER A 113 -5.40 1.45 0.42
CA SER A 113 -5.65 0.02 0.27
C SER A 113 -4.78 -0.77 1.23
N THR A 114 -5.20 -1.99 1.56
CA THR A 114 -4.50 -2.86 2.51
C THR A 114 -3.87 -4.02 1.77
N GLY A 115 -2.56 -4.18 1.90
CA GLY A 115 -1.81 -5.34 1.42
C GLY A 115 -1.55 -6.35 2.52
N HIS A 116 -1.26 -7.59 2.13
CA HIS A 116 -0.93 -8.69 3.03
C HIS A 116 0.42 -9.28 2.66
N TRP A 117 1.22 -9.62 3.66
CA TRP A 117 2.50 -10.28 3.47
C TRP A 117 2.58 -11.57 4.28
N TYR A 118 3.28 -12.56 3.72
CA TYR A 118 3.44 -13.91 4.29
C TYR A 118 4.88 -14.37 4.19
N VAL A 119 5.40 -14.96 5.27
CA VAL A 119 6.72 -15.59 5.32
C VAL A 119 6.56 -17.07 5.64
N TRP A 120 7.08 -17.91 4.76
CA TRP A 120 7.02 -19.36 4.81
C TRP A 120 8.41 -19.95 5.02
N HIS A 121 8.51 -21.06 5.76
CA HIS A 121 9.73 -21.85 5.93
C HIS A 121 9.51 -23.30 5.55
#